data_AF-A0A3D5HEY9-F1
#
_entry.id   AF-A0A3D5HEY9-F1
#
_cell.length_a   1.000
_cell.length_b   1.000
_cell.length_c   1.000
_cell.angle_alpha   90.00
_cell.angle_beta   90.00
_cell.angle_gamma   90.00
#
_symmetry.space_group_name_H-M   'P 1'
#
loop_
_entity.id
_entity.type
_entity.pdbx_description
1 polymer ?
#
loop_
_entity_poly.entity_id
_entity_poly.type
_entity_poly.pdbx_seq_one_letter_code
_entity_poly.pdbx_strand_id
1 'polypeptide(L)'
;MFFQIFRILRACASSVGLIFIGVFYSTLLPAADDAVTESVLNEAATSLSFTDYLFPETYFLKIGDNPILTFAESLLVFATVLLVVYALWYLQKPKVSTLPGAGFKLLNLNEQTSFTPLKAEVQTLEFLAKIQTGKKYRLSANLNRVTLTPHQNTFLLEDKNYKNALLINRRRSHRTILCDNDILDVGEMILLYCNNDVPAGKIQRTARMDYQLPVSSVKPKGPLQKGTPILTPAGSQQDIHLVRNMNTLGSSNFNDVIISSDQVALRHAKIYKVGQSWKIQNLLNHETTTVNGRRIDQRFLQDGNEIAVGDTIFKFRISKVQTKQARRPRTETAK
;
A
#
# COMPACT_ATOMS: atom_id res chain seq x y z
N MET A 1 -14.83 -5.61 -24.39
CA MET A 1 -15.70 -4.72 -25.18
C MET A 1 -16.27 -3.54 -24.38
N PHE A 2 -16.83 -3.74 -23.18
CA PHE A 2 -17.46 -2.66 -22.38
C PHE A 2 -16.53 -1.50 -21.95
N PHE A 3 -15.22 -1.75 -21.78
CA PHE A 3 -14.28 -0.73 -21.28
C PHE A 3 -13.95 0.36 -22.32
N GLN A 4 -13.91 0.01 -23.62
CA GLN A 4 -13.65 0.98 -24.68
C GLN A 4 -14.86 1.90 -24.92
N ILE A 5 -16.07 1.35 -24.84
CA ILE A 5 -17.32 2.12 -24.95
C ILE A 5 -17.42 3.14 -23.80
N PHE A 6 -17.03 2.77 -22.58
CA PHE A 6 -16.98 3.69 -21.44
C PHE A 6 -15.98 4.85 -21.63
N ARG A 7 -14.83 4.60 -22.26
CA ARG A 7 -13.83 5.66 -22.51
C ARG A 7 -14.30 6.66 -23.55
N ILE A 8 -15.01 6.19 -24.58
CA ILE A 8 -15.61 7.02 -25.63
C ILE A 8 -16.78 7.84 -25.06
N LEU A 9 -17.65 7.22 -24.25
CA LEU A 9 -18.79 7.91 -23.65
C LEU A 9 -18.37 9.00 -22.65
N ARG A 10 -17.31 8.75 -21.88
CA ARG A 10 -16.71 9.73 -20.97
C ARG A 10 -16.05 10.89 -21.72
N ALA A 11 -15.40 10.62 -22.85
CA ALA A 11 -14.81 11.65 -23.71
C ALA A 11 -15.89 12.55 -24.35
N CYS A 12 -17.01 11.97 -24.79
CA CYS A 12 -18.14 12.72 -25.32
C CYS A 12 -18.83 13.59 -24.25
N ALA A 13 -18.97 13.09 -23.02
CA ALA A 13 -19.53 13.89 -21.92
C ALA A 13 -18.64 15.11 -21.56
N SER A 14 -17.31 14.96 -21.63
CA SER A 14 -16.38 16.06 -21.40
C SER A 14 -16.34 17.09 -22.54
N SER A 15 -16.57 16.69 -23.79
CA SER A 15 -16.59 17.66 -24.91
C SER A 15 -17.86 18.51 -24.89
N VAL A 16 -19.01 17.93 -24.54
CA VAL A 16 -20.28 18.68 -24.39
C VAL A 16 -20.22 19.65 -23.20
N GLY A 17 -19.55 19.27 -22.11
CA GLY A 17 -19.34 20.17 -20.96
C GLY A 17 -18.47 21.40 -21.28
N LEU A 18 -17.44 21.25 -22.10
CA LEU A 18 -16.59 22.37 -22.54
C LEU A 18 -17.34 23.33 -23.48
N ILE A 19 -18.22 22.81 -24.33
CA ILE A 19 -19.11 23.63 -25.18
C ILE A 19 -20.08 24.44 -24.32
N PHE A 20 -20.61 23.85 -23.24
CA PHE A 20 -21.51 24.55 -22.31
C PHE A 20 -20.83 25.69 -21.54
N ILE A 21 -19.56 25.51 -21.14
CA ILE A 21 -18.78 26.54 -20.44
C ILE A 21 -18.44 27.71 -21.39
N GLY A 22 -18.16 27.43 -22.66
CA GLY A 22 -17.89 28.47 -23.68
C GLY A 22 -19.13 29.32 -24.01
N VAL A 23 -20.32 28.72 -24.05
CA VAL A 23 -21.57 29.44 -24.31
C VAL A 23 -21.99 30.30 -23.10
N PHE A 24 -21.75 29.84 -21.87
CA PHE A 24 -22.10 30.58 -20.65
C PHE A 24 -21.24 31.83 -20.41
N TYR A 25 -19.95 31.83 -20.77
CA TYR A 25 -19.11 33.02 -20.62
C TYR A 25 -19.45 34.12 -21.64
N SER A 26 -19.97 33.75 -22.80
CA SER A 26 -20.34 34.67 -23.89
C SER A 26 -21.62 35.47 -23.60
N THR A 27 -22.47 35.00 -22.69
CA THR A 27 -23.78 35.60 -22.39
C THR A 27 -23.80 36.42 -21.09
N LEU A 28 -22.71 36.44 -20.31
CA LEU A 28 -22.67 37.00 -18.95
C LEU A 28 -22.00 38.40 -18.82
N LEU A 29 -21.58 39.05 -19.91
CA LEU A 29 -21.30 40.50 -19.90
C LEU A 29 -22.07 41.13 -21.07
N PRO A 30 -23.07 42.02 -20.82
CA PRO A 30 -22.77 43.33 -20.22
C PRO A 30 -23.90 43.92 -19.33
N ALA A 31 -23.55 44.44 -18.15
CA ALA A 31 -24.35 45.47 -17.48
C ALA A 31 -23.46 46.20 -16.45
N ALA A 32 -22.78 47.25 -16.89
CA ALA A 32 -22.37 48.36 -16.03
C ALA A 32 -22.09 49.61 -16.87
N ASP A 33 -22.78 50.67 -16.47
CA ASP A 33 -22.44 52.09 -16.62
C ASP A 33 -22.92 52.84 -17.88
N ASP A 34 -24.13 53.39 -17.73
CA ASP A 34 -24.52 54.69 -18.28
C ASP A 34 -23.62 55.79 -17.70
N ALA A 35 -22.92 56.54 -18.56
CA ALA A 35 -22.73 57.98 -18.39
C ALA A 35 -22.23 58.69 -19.68
N VAL A 36 -23.13 59.48 -20.26
CA VAL A 36 -22.94 60.90 -20.63
C VAL A 36 -22.01 61.26 -21.81
N THR A 37 -22.62 62.04 -22.73
CA THR A 37 -22.09 63.05 -23.67
C THR A 37 -21.54 62.67 -25.05
N GLU A 38 -22.36 63.06 -26.04
CA GLU A 38 -22.04 63.61 -27.37
C GLU A 38 -20.57 63.92 -27.69
N SER A 39 -20.10 63.43 -28.84
CA SER A 39 -19.51 64.31 -29.86
C SER A 39 -19.53 63.66 -31.25
N VAL A 40 -19.99 64.46 -32.20
CA VAL A 40 -20.07 64.21 -33.64
C VAL A 40 -18.78 64.71 -34.29
N LEU A 41 -18.06 63.86 -35.06
CA LEU A 41 -17.56 64.14 -36.42
C LEU A 41 -16.51 63.11 -36.92
N ASN A 42 -16.89 62.48 -38.02
CA ASN A 42 -16.14 62.18 -39.25
C ASN A 42 -14.86 61.33 -39.31
N GLU A 43 -14.94 60.45 -40.32
CA GLU A 43 -13.95 60.00 -41.29
C GLU A 43 -13.00 58.83 -40.96
N ALA A 44 -13.34 57.72 -41.63
CA ALA A 44 -12.44 56.88 -42.40
C ALA A 44 -11.24 56.26 -41.69
N ALA A 45 -11.51 55.19 -40.94
CA ALA A 45 -10.67 53.98 -40.95
C ALA A 45 -11.51 52.82 -40.41
N THR A 46 -11.97 51.94 -41.30
CA THR A 46 -12.45 50.60 -40.95
C THR A 46 -11.31 49.86 -40.26
N SER A 47 -11.22 49.98 -38.94
CA SER A 47 -10.25 49.27 -38.12
C SER A 47 -10.73 47.84 -37.90
N LEU A 48 -10.01 46.92 -38.53
CA LEU A 48 -10.00 45.49 -38.24
C LEU A 48 -10.32 45.20 -36.78
N SER A 49 -11.39 44.44 -36.54
CA SER A 49 -11.66 43.87 -35.23
C SER A 49 -10.64 42.79 -34.92
N PHE A 50 -10.12 42.84 -33.70
CA PHE A 50 -9.17 41.93 -33.04
C PHE A 50 -9.53 40.43 -33.15
N THR A 51 -10.71 40.09 -33.64
CA THR A 51 -11.21 38.73 -33.90
C THR A 51 -10.42 37.98 -34.98
N ASP A 52 -9.72 38.68 -35.88
CA ASP A 52 -8.94 38.06 -36.95
C ASP A 52 -7.57 37.52 -36.50
N TYR A 53 -7.13 37.82 -35.28
CA TYR A 53 -5.78 37.46 -34.82
C TYR A 53 -5.67 36.22 -33.93
N LEU A 54 -6.79 35.62 -33.49
CA LEU A 54 -6.73 34.56 -32.47
C LEU A 54 -7.05 33.15 -32.96
N PHE A 55 -7.52 32.95 -34.20
CA PHE A 55 -7.77 31.63 -34.76
C PHE A 55 -7.52 31.56 -36.27
N PRO A 56 -6.27 31.37 -36.73
CA PRO A 56 -6.04 30.92 -38.10
C PRO A 56 -6.42 29.45 -38.15
N GLU A 57 -7.54 29.17 -38.81
CA GLU A 57 -7.99 27.86 -39.28
C GLU A 57 -8.05 26.72 -38.25
N THR A 58 -9.26 26.25 -37.94
CA THR A 58 -9.68 24.84 -38.02
C THR A 58 -10.84 24.56 -37.05
N TYR A 59 -12.06 24.99 -37.39
CA TYR A 59 -13.24 24.32 -36.84
C TYR A 59 -14.30 24.10 -37.93
N PHE A 60 -14.28 22.89 -38.46
CA PHE A 60 -15.38 22.23 -39.14
C PHE A 60 -16.59 22.19 -38.20
N LEU A 61 -17.48 23.18 -38.31
CA LEU A 61 -18.93 23.06 -38.04
C LEU A 61 -19.56 24.40 -38.38
N LYS A 62 -19.73 24.63 -39.69
CA LYS A 62 -20.68 25.62 -40.19
C LYS A 62 -22.06 25.13 -39.76
N ILE A 63 -22.57 25.68 -38.66
CA ILE A 63 -23.94 25.46 -38.21
C ILE A 63 -24.81 26.05 -39.32
N GLY A 64 -25.46 25.17 -40.08
CA GLY A 64 -26.38 25.58 -41.14
C GLY A 64 -27.52 26.40 -40.55
N ASP A 65 -28.08 27.29 -41.36
CA ASP A 65 -29.06 28.32 -40.98
C ASP A 65 -30.39 27.78 -40.41
N ASN A 66 -30.52 26.45 -40.24
CA ASN A 66 -31.65 25.80 -39.57
C ASN A 66 -31.13 24.72 -38.60
N PRO A 67 -31.11 24.96 -37.28
CA PRO A 67 -30.77 23.92 -36.32
C PRO A 67 -31.87 22.86 -36.31
N ILE A 68 -31.51 21.61 -36.63
CA ILE A 68 -32.43 20.44 -36.64
C ILE A 68 -33.00 20.16 -35.23
N LEU A 69 -32.37 20.70 -34.18
CA LEU A 69 -32.74 20.50 -32.80
C LEU A 69 -32.70 21.83 -32.06
N THR A 70 -33.81 22.22 -31.43
CA THR A 70 -33.91 23.45 -30.64
C THR A 70 -33.04 23.36 -29.37
N PHE A 71 -32.67 24.51 -28.79
CA PHE A 71 -31.87 24.56 -27.56
C PHE A 71 -32.49 23.74 -26.41
N ALA A 72 -33.81 23.77 -26.29
CA ALA A 72 -34.56 23.00 -25.29
C ALA A 72 -34.42 21.49 -25.50
N GLU A 73 -34.49 21.02 -26.74
CA GLU A 73 -34.31 19.61 -27.09
C GLU A 73 -32.86 19.14 -26.85
N SER A 74 -31.86 19.99 -27.11
CA SER A 74 -30.46 19.70 -26.77
C SER A 74 -30.24 19.58 -25.26
N LEU A 75 -30.89 20.42 -24.45
CA LEU A 75 -30.83 20.33 -22.98
C LEU A 75 -31.46 19.02 -22.48
N LEU A 76 -32.56 18.61 -23.11
CA LEU A 76 -33.28 17.39 -22.76
C LEU A 76 -32.43 16.14 -23.07
N VAL A 77 -31.77 16.11 -24.23
CA VAL A 77 -30.81 15.03 -24.58
C VAL A 77 -29.62 15.00 -23.61
N PHE A 78 -29.10 16.15 -23.20
CA PHE A 78 -28.01 16.19 -22.23
C PHE A 78 -28.44 15.66 -20.86
N ALA A 79 -29.62 16.05 -20.39
CA ALA A 79 -30.20 15.57 -19.13
C ALA A 79 -30.44 14.06 -19.16
N THR A 80 -30.95 13.50 -20.28
CA THR A 80 -31.15 12.05 -20.41
C THR A 80 -29.83 11.28 -20.39
N VAL A 81 -28.78 11.78 -21.06
CA VAL A 81 -27.44 11.16 -21.01
C VAL A 81 -26.88 11.18 -19.59
N LEU A 82 -27.01 12.29 -18.86
CA LEU A 82 -26.58 12.38 -17.46
C LEU A 82 -27.33 11.38 -16.57
N LEU A 83 -28.63 11.22 -16.77
CA LEU A 83 -29.47 10.29 -16.01
C LEU A 83 -29.07 8.84 -16.31
N VAL A 84 -28.79 8.50 -17.57
CA VAL A 84 -28.29 7.17 -17.97
C VAL A 84 -26.93 6.89 -17.35
N VAL A 85 -26.01 7.86 -17.37
CA VAL A 85 -24.70 7.74 -16.72
C VAL A 85 -24.84 7.54 -15.22
N TYR A 86 -25.73 8.29 -14.56
CA TYR A 86 -26.01 8.15 -13.14
C TYR A 86 -26.64 6.78 -12.80
N ALA A 87 -27.60 6.32 -13.61
CA ALA A 87 -28.22 5.01 -13.44
C ALA A 87 -27.20 3.87 -13.61
N LEU A 88 -26.32 3.97 -14.60
CA LEU A 88 -25.23 3.00 -14.80
C LEU A 88 -24.23 3.03 -13.64
N TRP A 89 -23.89 4.21 -13.12
CA TRP A 89 -23.04 4.34 -11.93
C TRP A 89 -23.71 3.74 -10.68
N TYR A 90 -25.01 3.96 -10.50
CA TYR A 90 -25.80 3.41 -9.39
C TYR A 90 -25.89 1.88 -9.46
N LEU A 91 -26.14 1.33 -10.65
CA LEU A 91 -26.19 -0.12 -10.91
C LEU A 91 -24.80 -0.78 -10.81
N GLN A 92 -23.72 -0.02 -11.00
CA GLN A 92 -22.34 -0.49 -10.81
C GLN A 92 -21.86 -0.46 -9.36
N LYS A 93 -22.62 0.12 -8.41
CA LYS A 93 -22.24 -0.02 -7.01
C LYS A 93 -22.25 -1.52 -6.68
N PRO A 94 -21.11 -2.10 -6.23
CA PRO A 94 -21.09 -3.49 -5.85
C PRO A 94 -22.18 -3.67 -4.79
N LYS A 95 -23.11 -4.59 -5.02
CA LYS A 95 -24.04 -5.03 -3.98
C LYS A 95 -23.16 -5.49 -2.82
N VAL A 96 -23.05 -4.64 -1.80
CA VAL A 96 -22.39 -5.00 -0.53
C VAL A 96 -23.20 -6.19 -0.04
N SER A 97 -22.61 -7.37 -0.14
CA SER A 97 -23.27 -8.60 0.26
C SER A 97 -23.48 -8.50 1.77
N THR A 98 -24.70 -8.14 2.18
CA THR A 98 -25.15 -8.16 3.56
C THR A 98 -25.27 -9.60 4.00
N LEU A 99 -24.13 -10.26 4.25
CA LEU A 99 -24.10 -11.54 4.94
C LEU A 99 -23.83 -11.29 6.42
N PRO A 100 -24.64 -11.84 7.33
CA PRO A 100 -24.45 -11.64 8.76
C PRO A 100 -23.27 -12.50 9.23
N GLY A 101 -22.25 -11.87 9.82
CA GLY A 101 -21.15 -12.57 10.48
C GLY A 101 -19.85 -12.69 9.66
N ALA A 102 -18.78 -13.03 10.37
CA ALA A 102 -17.47 -13.35 9.79
C ALA A 102 -17.45 -14.74 9.15
N GLY A 103 -16.80 -14.86 7.99
CA GLY A 103 -16.76 -16.11 7.25
C GLY A 103 -15.76 -16.13 6.10
N PHE A 104 -15.69 -17.27 5.42
CA PHE A 104 -14.87 -17.43 4.23
C PHE A 104 -15.73 -17.48 2.97
N LYS A 105 -15.38 -16.67 1.98
CA LYS A 105 -15.94 -16.72 0.64
C LYS A 105 -14.97 -17.42 -0.29
N LEU A 106 -15.46 -18.40 -1.04
CA LEU A 106 -14.63 -19.09 -2.03
C LEU A 106 -14.41 -18.22 -3.28
N LEU A 107 -13.15 -18.06 -3.70
CA LEU A 107 -12.75 -17.22 -4.84
C LEU A 107 -12.39 -18.04 -6.10
N ASN A 108 -12.53 -19.35 -6.08
CA ASN A 108 -12.10 -20.20 -7.17
C ASN A 108 -12.95 -20.02 -8.44
N LEU A 109 -12.28 -20.04 -9.59
CA LEU A 109 -12.91 -19.88 -10.91
C LEU A 109 -13.96 -20.99 -11.14
N ASN A 110 -15.13 -20.58 -11.61
CA ASN A 110 -16.29 -21.42 -11.97
C ASN A 110 -17.13 -21.95 -10.80
N GLU A 111 -16.94 -21.46 -9.57
CA GLU A 111 -17.84 -21.78 -8.46
C GLU A 111 -18.77 -20.62 -8.14
N GLN A 112 -20.02 -20.93 -7.80
CA GLN A 112 -20.88 -19.95 -7.16
C GLN A 112 -20.21 -19.53 -5.86
N THR A 113 -20.22 -18.23 -5.56
CA THR A 113 -19.54 -17.70 -4.37
C THR A 113 -20.21 -18.20 -3.10
N SER A 114 -19.82 -19.38 -2.65
CA SER A 114 -20.31 -19.98 -1.41
C SER A 114 -19.62 -19.28 -0.25
N PHE A 115 -20.43 -18.81 0.69
CA PHE A 115 -19.96 -18.24 1.94
C PHE A 115 -20.09 -19.27 3.04
N THR A 116 -18.98 -19.59 3.69
CA THR A 116 -18.92 -20.49 4.84
C THR A 116 -18.80 -19.64 6.10
N PRO A 117 -19.87 -19.55 6.93
CA PRO A 117 -19.81 -18.79 8.17
C PRO A 117 -18.87 -19.46 9.17
N LEU A 118 -18.12 -18.64 9.93
CA LEU A 118 -17.29 -19.11 11.03
C LEU A 118 -18.11 -19.11 12.33
N LYS A 119 -17.91 -20.12 13.17
CA LYS A 119 -18.50 -20.17 14.50
C LYS A 119 -17.62 -19.36 15.45
N ALA A 120 -18.23 -18.76 16.48
CA ALA A 120 -17.52 -18.03 17.54
C ALA A 120 -16.84 -18.98 18.56
N GLU A 121 -16.27 -20.09 18.08
CA GLU A 121 -15.62 -21.12 18.88
C GLU A 121 -14.24 -21.42 18.29
N VAL A 122 -13.38 -22.07 19.07
CA VAL A 122 -12.10 -22.53 18.55
C VAL A 122 -12.35 -23.67 17.57
N GLN A 123 -12.00 -23.46 16.30
CA GLN A 123 -12.22 -24.43 15.23
C GLN A 123 -10.97 -24.63 14.38
N THR A 124 -10.74 -25.84 13.91
CA THR A 124 -9.64 -26.16 12.98
C THR A 124 -10.07 -25.88 11.54
N LEU A 125 -9.15 -25.63 10.62
CA LEU A 125 -9.50 -25.44 9.19
C LEU A 125 -9.94 -26.75 8.49
N GLU A 126 -10.05 -27.87 9.21
CA GLU A 126 -10.46 -29.15 8.65
C GLU A 126 -11.88 -29.14 8.07
N PHE A 127 -12.78 -28.27 8.57
CA PHE A 127 -14.13 -28.14 8.00
C PHE A 127 -14.12 -27.73 6.52
N LEU A 128 -13.04 -27.12 6.03
CA LEU A 128 -12.91 -26.78 4.61
C LEU A 128 -12.97 -28.01 3.70
N ALA A 129 -12.50 -29.17 4.18
CA ALA A 129 -12.59 -30.43 3.45
C ALA A 129 -14.02 -30.96 3.31
N LYS A 130 -14.95 -30.47 4.14
CA LYS A 130 -16.37 -30.87 4.14
C LYS A 130 -17.26 -29.97 3.28
N ILE A 131 -16.70 -28.88 2.73
CA ILE A 131 -17.46 -27.94 1.89
C ILE A 131 -17.76 -28.62 0.54
N GLN A 132 -19.05 -28.65 0.17
CA GLN A 132 -19.49 -29.15 -1.14
C GLN A 132 -19.08 -28.13 -2.20
N THR A 133 -18.21 -28.56 -3.10
CA THR A 133 -17.63 -27.77 -4.20
C THR A 133 -17.91 -28.47 -5.52
N GLY A 134 -17.89 -27.72 -6.63
CA GLY A 134 -18.17 -28.28 -7.95
C GLY A 134 -17.09 -29.28 -8.41
N LYS A 135 -15.87 -29.16 -7.88
CA LYS A 135 -14.75 -30.07 -8.10
C LYS A 135 -13.97 -30.30 -6.81
N LYS A 136 -13.33 -31.46 -6.70
CA LYS A 136 -12.50 -31.80 -5.54
C LYS A 136 -11.17 -31.04 -5.58
N TYR A 137 -11.00 -30.06 -4.69
CA TYR A 137 -9.74 -29.33 -4.54
C TYR A 137 -8.70 -30.11 -3.75
N ARG A 138 -7.44 -30.04 -4.17
CA ARG A 138 -6.31 -30.48 -3.35
C ARG A 138 -5.97 -29.39 -2.32
N LEU A 139 -6.36 -29.64 -1.07
CA LEU A 139 -6.09 -28.72 0.04
C LEU A 139 -4.66 -28.86 0.58
N SER A 140 -4.21 -27.85 1.35
CA SER A 140 -2.96 -27.91 2.10
C SER A 140 -2.95 -29.10 3.07
N ALA A 141 -1.79 -29.75 3.20
CA ALA A 141 -1.63 -30.87 4.13
C ALA A 141 -1.75 -30.39 5.59
N ASN A 142 -2.41 -31.18 6.44
CA ASN A 142 -2.56 -30.95 7.88
C ASN A 142 -3.39 -29.72 8.29
N LEU A 143 -4.54 -29.48 7.65
CA LEU A 143 -5.49 -28.44 8.10
C LEU A 143 -5.99 -28.64 9.54
N ASN A 144 -5.90 -29.85 10.08
CA ASN A 144 -6.15 -30.15 11.49
C ASN A 144 -5.17 -29.48 12.46
N ARG A 145 -4.01 -29.00 11.99
CA ARG A 145 -3.00 -28.27 12.78
C ARG A 145 -3.14 -26.76 12.69
N VAL A 146 -4.07 -26.27 11.88
CA VAL A 146 -4.36 -24.85 11.73
C VAL A 146 -5.61 -24.54 12.54
N THR A 147 -5.48 -23.71 13.57
CA THR A 147 -6.54 -23.35 14.51
C THR A 147 -6.96 -21.90 14.32
N LEU A 148 -8.27 -21.69 14.22
CA LEU A 148 -8.90 -20.37 14.30
C LEU A 148 -9.42 -20.19 15.71
N THR A 149 -8.92 -19.16 16.38
CA THR A 149 -9.34 -18.77 17.72
C THR A 149 -10.10 -17.44 17.63
N PRO A 150 -11.30 -17.33 18.22
CA PRO A 150 -12.01 -16.06 18.26
C PRO A 150 -11.20 -15.06 19.09
N HIS A 151 -10.94 -13.88 18.52
CA HIS A 151 -10.16 -12.82 19.17
C HIS A 151 -10.85 -11.47 18.95
N GLN A 152 -11.53 -10.97 20.00
CA GLN A 152 -12.33 -9.75 19.96
C GLN A 152 -13.44 -9.84 18.89
N ASN A 153 -13.35 -9.03 17.82
CA ASN A 153 -14.32 -8.97 16.73
C ASN A 153 -13.78 -9.62 15.44
N THR A 154 -12.73 -10.44 15.53
CA THR A 154 -12.10 -11.16 14.41
C THR A 154 -11.59 -12.53 14.85
N PHE A 155 -10.90 -13.24 13.95
CA PHE A 155 -10.26 -14.52 14.23
C PHE A 155 -8.73 -14.41 14.15
N LEU A 156 -8.08 -15.06 15.11
CA LEU A 156 -6.65 -15.30 15.10
C LEU A 156 -6.39 -16.69 14.53
N LEU A 157 -5.65 -16.74 13.42
CA LEU A 157 -5.21 -17.96 12.77
C LEU A 157 -3.82 -18.33 13.26
N GLU A 158 -3.68 -19.55 13.78
CA GLU A 158 -2.42 -20.14 14.21
C GLU A 158 -2.17 -21.44 13.43
N ASP A 159 -1.03 -21.53 12.75
CA ASP A 159 -0.60 -22.72 12.00
C ASP A 159 0.63 -23.33 12.67
N LYS A 160 0.42 -24.42 13.42
CA LYS A 160 1.51 -25.16 14.08
C LYS A 160 2.50 -25.79 13.11
N ASN A 161 2.20 -25.80 11.81
CA ASN A 161 3.03 -26.35 10.75
C ASN A 161 3.20 -25.36 9.59
N TYR A 162 3.36 -24.06 9.90
CA TYR A 162 3.50 -22.94 8.96
C TYR A 162 4.57 -23.09 7.85
N LYS A 163 5.47 -24.07 7.99
CA LYS A 163 6.44 -24.44 6.94
C LYS A 163 5.75 -25.08 5.72
N ASN A 164 4.53 -25.59 5.88
CA ASN A 164 3.77 -26.27 4.85
C ASN A 164 2.61 -25.42 4.32
N ALA A 165 2.65 -25.14 3.01
CA ALA A 165 1.55 -24.86 2.06
C ALA A 165 0.43 -23.82 2.36
N LEU A 166 0.13 -23.40 3.59
CA LEU A 166 -0.86 -22.34 3.85
C LEU A 166 -0.22 -20.96 3.67
N LEU A 167 -0.84 -20.11 2.85
CA LEU A 167 -0.41 -18.72 2.66
C LEU A 167 -1.54 -17.77 3.01
N ILE A 168 -1.21 -16.67 3.67
CA ILE A 168 -2.11 -15.54 3.93
C ILE A 168 -1.54 -14.35 3.17
N ASN A 169 -2.31 -13.81 2.23
CA ASN A 169 -1.86 -12.77 1.28
C ASN A 169 -0.52 -13.13 0.63
N ARG A 170 -0.40 -14.38 0.15
CA ARG A 170 0.81 -14.95 -0.47
C ARG A 170 2.05 -15.02 0.45
N ARG A 171 1.88 -14.92 1.77
CA ARG A 171 2.96 -15.03 2.76
C ARG A 171 2.69 -16.16 3.75
N ARG A 172 3.75 -16.86 4.18
CA ARG A 172 3.66 -17.85 5.26
C ARG A 172 3.64 -17.12 6.60
N SER A 173 2.81 -17.57 7.52
CA SER A 173 2.78 -17.02 8.87
C SER A 173 2.40 -18.11 9.88
N HIS A 174 3.11 -18.12 11.01
CA HIS A 174 2.81 -18.98 12.15
C HIS A 174 1.55 -18.53 12.88
N ARG A 175 1.38 -17.21 13.04
CA ARG A 175 0.27 -16.60 13.78
C ARG A 175 -0.14 -15.30 13.13
N THR A 176 -1.42 -15.15 12.78
CA THR A 176 -1.93 -13.96 12.08
C THR A 176 -3.34 -13.61 12.53
N ILE A 177 -3.56 -12.34 12.85
CA ILE A 177 -4.91 -11.80 13.05
C ILE A 177 -5.51 -11.55 11.66
N LEU A 178 -6.63 -12.20 11.36
CA LEU A 178 -7.32 -12.03 10.09
C LEU A 178 -7.97 -10.64 10.01
N CYS A 179 -7.76 -9.98 8.88
CA CYS A 179 -8.36 -8.70 8.53
C CYS A 179 -9.36 -8.89 7.40
N ASP A 180 -10.40 -8.07 7.36
CA ASP A 180 -11.38 -8.11 6.27
C ASP A 180 -10.69 -8.02 4.90
N ASN A 181 -11.09 -8.90 3.98
CA ASN A 181 -10.49 -9.13 2.66
C ASN A 181 -9.10 -9.80 2.65
N ASP A 182 -8.65 -10.39 3.74
CA ASP A 182 -7.45 -11.25 3.70
C ASP A 182 -7.69 -12.47 2.81
N ILE A 183 -6.73 -12.77 1.94
CA ILE A 183 -6.77 -13.92 1.03
C ILE A 183 -5.99 -15.07 1.65
N LEU A 184 -6.61 -16.24 1.75
CA LEU A 184 -6.01 -17.47 2.24
C LEU A 184 -5.86 -18.47 1.08
N ASP A 185 -4.62 -18.83 0.78
CA ASP A 185 -4.30 -19.88 -0.19
C ASP A 185 -4.13 -21.21 0.54
N VAL A 186 -5.09 -22.11 0.36
CA VAL A 186 -5.16 -23.42 1.01
C VAL A 186 -4.98 -24.52 -0.04
N GLY A 187 -3.76 -24.65 -0.57
CA GLY A 187 -3.46 -25.55 -1.68
C GLY A 187 -4.04 -25.00 -2.98
N GLU A 188 -5.04 -25.68 -3.54
CA GLU A 188 -5.78 -25.22 -4.73
C GLU A 188 -7.00 -24.36 -4.39
N MET A 189 -7.42 -24.30 -3.12
CA MET A 189 -8.58 -23.53 -2.67
C MET A 189 -8.13 -22.12 -2.24
N ILE A 190 -8.72 -21.08 -2.84
CA ILE A 190 -8.47 -19.68 -2.51
C ILE A 190 -9.70 -19.13 -1.78
N LEU A 191 -9.50 -18.69 -0.56
CA LEU A 191 -10.55 -18.16 0.30
C LEU A 191 -10.34 -16.67 0.54
N LEU A 192 -11.42 -15.91 0.54
CA LEU A 192 -11.47 -14.54 1.03
C LEU A 192 -12.09 -14.55 2.41
N TYR A 193 -11.38 -14.03 3.40
CA TYR A 193 -11.97 -13.76 4.70
C TYR A 193 -12.80 -12.48 4.61
N CYS A 194 -14.10 -12.58 4.93
CA CYS A 194 -15.00 -11.45 5.02
C CYS A 194 -15.49 -11.30 6.45
N ASN A 195 -15.48 -10.08 6.97
CA ASN A 195 -16.02 -9.77 8.29
C ASN A 195 -16.84 -8.49 8.22
N ASN A 196 -18.15 -8.66 8.06
CA ASN A 196 -19.09 -7.56 7.91
C ASN A 196 -19.43 -6.87 9.25
N ASP A 197 -19.05 -7.47 10.39
CA ASP A 197 -19.34 -6.94 11.73
C ASP A 197 -18.36 -5.82 12.14
N VAL A 198 -17.24 -5.66 11.41
CA VAL A 198 -16.29 -4.56 11.63
C VAL A 198 -16.32 -3.58 10.45
N PRO A 199 -16.55 -2.27 10.69
CA PRO A 199 -16.47 -1.26 9.63
C PRO A 199 -15.10 -1.28 8.94
N ALA A 200 -15.10 -1.22 7.61
CA ALA A 200 -13.88 -1.16 6.79
C ALA A 200 -12.89 -0.13 7.37
N GLY A 201 -11.71 -0.59 7.79
CA GLY A 201 -10.66 0.25 8.38
C GLY A 201 -10.57 0.28 9.91
N LYS A 202 -11.46 -0.39 10.67
CA LYS A 202 -11.31 -0.54 12.14
C LYS A 202 -10.49 -1.77 12.55
N ILE A 203 -10.46 -2.84 11.74
CA ILE A 203 -9.39 -3.84 11.83
C ILE A 203 -8.20 -3.30 11.05
N GLN A 204 -7.61 -2.20 11.54
CA GLN A 204 -6.22 -1.98 11.20
C GLN A 204 -5.49 -3.21 11.75
N ARG A 205 -4.84 -4.01 10.88
CA ARG A 205 -3.56 -4.62 11.30
C ARG A 205 -2.89 -3.50 12.03
N THR A 206 -2.72 -3.61 13.34
CA THR A 206 -2.34 -2.47 14.14
C THR A 206 -0.96 -2.03 13.66
N ALA A 207 -0.94 -1.14 12.66
CA ALA A 207 0.21 -0.39 12.21
C ALA A 207 0.57 0.67 13.26
N ARG A 208 -0.14 0.62 14.39
CA ARG A 208 0.05 1.38 15.60
C ARG A 208 -0.47 0.60 16.82
N MET A 209 -0.18 -0.70 16.91
CA MET A 209 0.18 -1.16 18.25
C MET A 209 1.49 -0.44 18.49
N ASP A 210 1.64 0.25 19.61
CA ASP A 210 2.96 0.65 20.06
C ASP A 210 3.85 -0.57 19.94
N TYR A 211 4.68 -0.60 18.90
CA TYR A 211 5.69 -1.62 18.73
C TYR A 211 6.62 -1.38 19.92
N GLN A 212 6.36 -2.07 21.04
CA GLN A 212 7.46 -2.72 21.72
C GLN A 212 8.13 -3.51 20.61
N LEU A 213 9.18 -2.91 20.05
CA LEU A 213 9.89 -3.46 18.91
C LEU A 213 10.19 -4.91 19.26
N PRO A 214 10.12 -5.84 18.30
CA PRO A 214 10.63 -7.17 18.55
C PRO A 214 12.10 -7.06 18.99
N VAL A 215 12.76 -5.96 18.65
CA VAL A 215 14.15 -5.73 18.97
C VAL A 215 14.36 -4.82 20.19
N SER A 216 14.87 -5.40 21.28
CA SER A 216 15.33 -4.66 22.46
C SER A 216 16.83 -4.87 22.68
N SER A 217 17.53 -3.80 23.06
CA SER A 217 18.96 -3.83 23.36
C SER A 217 19.27 -3.05 24.64
N VAL A 218 20.32 -3.46 25.34
CA VAL A 218 20.83 -2.74 26.51
C VAL A 218 21.31 -1.35 26.09
N LYS A 219 20.73 -0.29 26.66
CA LYS A 219 21.22 1.09 26.44
C LYS A 219 22.65 1.23 27.02
N PRO A 220 23.64 1.71 26.25
CA PRO A 220 24.99 1.91 26.76
C PRO A 220 25.00 2.95 27.88
N LYS A 221 25.63 2.60 29.01
CA LYS A 221 25.96 3.53 30.09
C LYS A 221 27.33 4.15 29.81
N GLY A 222 27.40 5.16 28.97
CA GLY A 222 28.64 5.91 28.71
C GLY A 222 28.82 6.42 27.28
N PRO A 223 29.88 7.20 27.02
CA PRO A 223 30.18 7.71 25.68
C PRO A 223 30.52 6.54 24.73
N LEU A 224 29.82 6.51 23.59
CA LEU A 224 30.04 5.52 22.54
C LEU A 224 31.41 5.72 21.88
N GLN A 225 32.15 4.63 21.66
CA GLN A 225 33.44 4.70 20.99
C GLN A 225 33.26 4.99 19.49
N LYS A 226 34.26 5.64 18.89
CA LYS A 226 34.27 5.89 17.43
C LYS A 226 34.32 4.56 16.68
N GLY A 227 33.53 4.44 15.61
CA GLY A 227 33.44 3.19 14.83
C GLY A 227 32.58 2.09 15.47
N THR A 228 31.81 2.40 16.52
CA THR A 228 30.80 1.48 17.03
C THR A 228 29.77 1.18 15.92
N PRO A 229 29.53 -0.11 15.62
CA PRO A 229 28.52 -0.49 14.64
C PRO A 229 27.11 -0.30 15.23
N ILE A 230 26.18 0.00 14.34
CA ILE A 230 24.79 0.29 14.62
C ILE A 230 23.95 -0.67 13.77
N LEU A 231 22.98 -1.33 14.41
CA LEU A 231 21.92 -2.05 13.73
C LEU A 231 20.64 -1.22 13.79
N THR A 232 20.04 -0.98 12.63
CA THR A 232 18.75 -0.31 12.53
C THR A 232 17.72 -1.31 12.03
N PRO A 233 16.72 -1.73 12.83
CA PRO A 233 15.67 -2.63 12.37
C PRO A 233 14.84 -1.96 11.26
N ALA A 234 14.46 -2.72 10.23
CA ALA A 234 13.57 -2.25 9.18
C ALA A 234 12.19 -1.93 9.79
N GLY A 235 11.69 -0.71 9.55
CA GLY A 235 10.45 -0.23 10.14
C GLY A 235 10.59 0.45 11.51
N SER A 236 11.81 0.55 12.06
CA SER A 236 12.10 1.26 13.31
C SER A 236 13.05 2.43 13.09
N GLN A 237 12.86 3.51 13.85
CA GLN A 237 13.84 4.59 13.98
C GLN A 237 14.82 4.37 15.14
N GLN A 238 14.68 3.27 15.90
CA GLN A 238 15.56 2.97 17.02
C GLN A 238 16.85 2.30 16.55
N ASP A 239 17.95 3.01 16.74
CA ASP A 239 19.30 2.50 16.49
C ASP A 239 19.82 1.67 17.67
N ILE A 240 20.34 0.49 17.37
CA ILE A 240 20.92 -0.44 18.33
C ILE A 240 22.43 -0.42 18.19
N HIS A 241 23.11 0.10 19.20
CA HIS A 241 24.56 0.18 19.23
C HIS A 241 25.15 -1.16 19.70
N LEU A 242 26.04 -1.77 18.92
CA LEU A 242 26.73 -2.99 19.36
C LEU A 242 27.99 -2.60 20.12
N VAL A 243 27.85 -2.52 21.45
CA VAL A 243 28.89 -1.99 22.35
C VAL A 243 29.97 -3.02 22.65
N ARG A 244 29.64 -4.31 22.62
CA ARG A 244 30.55 -5.41 22.97
C ARG A 244 31.37 -5.85 21.75
N ASN A 245 32.51 -6.48 21.98
CA ASN A 245 33.29 -7.10 20.89
C ASN A 245 32.58 -8.32 20.28
N MET A 246 31.69 -8.96 21.03
CA MET A 246 30.81 -10.03 20.59
C MET A 246 29.40 -9.70 21.08
N ASN A 247 28.45 -9.62 20.16
CA ASN A 247 27.05 -9.33 20.43
C ASN A 247 26.20 -10.50 19.92
N THR A 248 25.38 -11.09 20.77
CA THR A 248 24.48 -12.17 20.37
C THR A 248 23.10 -11.64 19.99
N LEU A 249 22.48 -12.30 19.01
CA LEU A 249 21.15 -12.00 18.51
C LEU A 249 20.26 -13.24 18.65
N GLY A 250 19.06 -13.08 19.19
CA GLY A 250 18.11 -14.18 19.36
C GLY A 250 16.88 -13.78 20.17
N SER A 251 15.88 -14.67 20.27
CA SER A 251 14.63 -14.39 21.00
C SER A 251 14.75 -14.47 22.52
N SER A 252 15.83 -15.05 23.05
CA SER A 252 16.06 -15.12 24.49
C SER A 252 16.45 -13.75 25.06
N ASN A 253 15.95 -13.44 26.26
CA ASN A 253 16.29 -12.24 27.05
C ASN A 253 17.76 -12.18 27.49
N PHE A 254 18.53 -13.25 27.30
CA PHE A 254 19.96 -13.30 27.58
C PHE A 254 20.84 -12.79 26.43
N ASN A 255 20.25 -12.41 25.29
CA ASN A 255 21.00 -11.85 24.16
C ASN A 255 21.24 -10.35 24.29
N ASP A 256 22.30 -9.88 23.64
CA ASP A 256 22.59 -8.44 23.56
C ASP A 256 21.55 -7.70 22.69
N VAL A 257 21.09 -8.38 21.64
CA VAL A 257 20.00 -7.95 20.77
C VAL A 257 18.90 -9.00 20.86
N ILE A 258 17.87 -8.70 21.63
CA ILE A 258 16.70 -9.56 21.81
C ILE A 258 15.80 -9.35 20.60
N ILE A 259 15.36 -10.41 19.92
CA ILE A 259 14.44 -10.34 18.78
C ILE A 259 13.21 -11.20 19.08
N SER A 260 12.12 -10.59 19.51
CA SER A 260 10.83 -11.21 19.84
C SER A 260 10.10 -11.63 18.56
N SER A 261 10.52 -12.77 18.01
CA SER A 261 9.90 -13.40 16.85
C SER A 261 9.98 -14.93 16.95
N ASP A 262 8.90 -15.60 16.54
CA ASP A 262 8.81 -17.06 16.48
C ASP A 262 9.75 -17.66 15.41
N GLN A 263 10.23 -16.85 14.46
CA GLN A 263 11.19 -17.28 13.42
C GLN A 263 12.65 -17.11 13.84
N VAL A 264 12.89 -16.66 15.07
CA VAL A 264 14.23 -16.43 15.63
C VAL A 264 14.43 -17.34 16.82
N ALA A 265 15.37 -18.28 16.72
CA ALA A 265 15.76 -19.11 17.85
C ALA A 265 16.27 -18.29 19.06
N LEU A 266 16.26 -18.96 20.21
CA LEU A 266 16.75 -18.41 21.48
C LEU A 266 18.14 -17.81 21.37
N ARG A 267 19.05 -18.40 20.57
CA ARG A 267 20.37 -17.87 20.27
C ARG A 267 20.69 -18.12 18.79
N HIS A 268 20.34 -17.18 17.93
CA HIS A 268 20.30 -17.38 16.48
C HIS A 268 21.63 -17.05 15.80
N ALA A 269 22.17 -15.86 16.06
CA ALA A 269 23.40 -15.38 15.42
C ALA A 269 24.28 -14.63 16.42
N LYS A 270 25.54 -14.42 16.03
CA LYS A 270 26.43 -13.48 16.72
C LYS A 270 27.14 -12.57 15.73
N ILE A 271 27.30 -11.32 16.11
CA ILE A 271 28.12 -10.33 15.41
C ILE A 271 29.32 -10.03 16.29
N TYR A 272 30.52 -10.25 15.77
CA TYR A 272 31.75 -10.11 16.53
C TYR A 272 32.85 -9.42 15.74
N LYS A 273 33.73 -8.74 16.47
CA LYS A 273 34.85 -7.98 15.91
C LYS A 273 36.03 -8.91 15.63
N VAL A 274 36.62 -8.77 14.44
CA VAL A 274 37.85 -9.46 14.00
C VAL A 274 38.80 -8.41 13.45
N GLY A 275 39.83 -8.05 14.22
CA GLY A 275 40.70 -6.93 13.90
C GLY A 275 39.93 -5.60 13.87
N GLN A 276 39.91 -4.92 12.72
CA GLN A 276 39.13 -3.69 12.49
C GLN A 276 37.76 -3.94 11.83
N SER A 277 37.45 -5.19 11.49
CA SER A 277 36.24 -5.55 10.76
C SER A 277 35.23 -6.27 11.64
N TRP A 278 33.97 -6.28 11.22
CA TRP A 278 32.89 -7.01 11.89
C TRP A 278 32.48 -8.22 11.07
N LYS A 279 32.20 -9.33 11.74
CA LYS A 279 31.79 -10.59 11.13
C LYS A 279 30.50 -11.08 11.79
N ILE A 280 29.55 -11.52 10.99
CA ILE A 280 28.35 -12.22 11.45
C ILE A 280 28.54 -13.72 11.28
N GLN A 281 28.06 -14.48 12.24
CA GLN A 281 27.98 -15.94 12.20
C GLN A 281 26.57 -16.38 12.57
N ASN A 282 25.98 -17.22 11.73
CA ASN A 282 24.79 -18.00 12.06
C ASN A 282 25.22 -19.15 13.00
N LEU A 283 24.46 -19.36 14.09
CA LEU A 283 24.76 -20.39 15.09
C LEU A 283 23.95 -21.67 14.86
N LEU A 284 23.01 -21.68 13.91
CA LEU A 284 22.05 -22.77 13.72
C LEU A 284 22.07 -23.32 12.30
N ASN A 285 22.04 -24.64 12.18
CA ASN A 285 22.03 -25.31 10.88
C ASN A 285 20.68 -25.15 10.16
N HIS A 286 19.57 -25.12 10.91
CA HIS A 286 18.21 -25.16 10.37
C HIS A 286 17.60 -23.78 10.12
N GLU A 287 18.13 -22.73 10.73
CA GLU A 287 17.64 -21.37 10.57
C GLU A 287 18.55 -20.57 9.63
N THR A 288 17.98 -19.56 8.97
CA THR A 288 18.67 -18.80 7.91
C THR A 288 18.96 -17.39 8.37
N THR A 289 20.24 -17.09 8.61
CA THR A 289 20.74 -15.72 8.55
C THR A 289 21.10 -15.38 7.11
N THR A 290 20.65 -14.23 6.62
CA THR A 290 21.04 -13.74 5.29
C THR A 290 21.71 -12.38 5.37
N VAL A 291 22.64 -12.12 4.45
CA VAL A 291 23.28 -10.81 4.27
C VAL A 291 23.12 -10.40 2.81
N ASN A 292 22.44 -9.27 2.58
CA ASN A 292 22.02 -8.77 1.27
C ASN A 292 21.31 -9.88 0.45
N GLY A 293 20.35 -10.56 1.09
CA GLY A 293 19.55 -11.64 0.47
C GLY A 293 20.27 -12.98 0.26
N ARG A 294 21.57 -13.10 0.59
CA ARG A 294 22.30 -14.38 0.47
C ARG A 294 22.42 -15.07 1.82
N ARG A 295 22.05 -16.35 1.92
CA ARG A 295 22.25 -17.18 3.12
C ARG A 295 23.75 -17.31 3.43
N ILE A 296 24.09 -17.20 4.70
CA ILE A 296 25.47 -17.29 5.18
C ILE A 296 25.55 -18.20 6.41
N ASP A 297 26.68 -18.90 6.52
CA ASP A 297 27.12 -19.47 7.80
C ASP A 297 27.96 -18.44 8.55
N GLN A 298 28.86 -17.77 7.82
CA GLN A 298 29.67 -16.67 8.30
C GLN A 298 29.96 -15.66 7.20
N ARG A 299 29.99 -14.35 7.53
CA ARG A 299 30.34 -13.31 6.55
C ARG A 299 30.86 -12.03 7.21
N PHE A 300 31.84 -11.38 6.58
CA PHE A 300 32.24 -10.02 6.96
C PHE A 300 31.17 -9.00 6.58
N LEU A 301 30.85 -8.11 7.51
CA LEU A 301 29.87 -7.05 7.35
C LEU A 301 30.54 -5.77 6.86
N GLN A 302 29.89 -5.11 5.91
CA GLN A 302 30.25 -3.79 5.42
C GLN A 302 29.16 -2.78 5.74
N ASP A 303 29.55 -1.52 5.87
CA ASP A 303 28.62 -0.41 6.06
C ASP A 303 27.53 -0.39 4.98
N GLY A 304 26.27 -0.31 5.40
CA GLY A 304 25.10 -0.37 4.54
C GLY A 304 24.57 -1.77 4.23
N ASN A 305 25.21 -2.84 4.70
CA ASN A 305 24.69 -4.20 4.50
C ASN A 305 23.35 -4.41 5.20
N GLU A 306 22.46 -5.11 4.50
CA GLU A 306 21.21 -5.60 5.03
C GLU A 306 21.42 -7.01 5.60
N ILE A 307 20.98 -7.24 6.83
CA ILE A 307 21.09 -8.50 7.55
C ILE A 307 19.67 -8.95 7.89
N ALA A 308 19.26 -10.14 7.45
CA ALA A 308 18.01 -10.73 7.91
C ALA A 308 18.28 -11.86 8.91
N VAL A 309 17.59 -11.81 10.04
CA VAL A 309 17.60 -12.82 11.11
C VAL A 309 16.15 -13.24 11.35
N GLY A 310 15.80 -14.45 10.93
CA GLY A 310 14.39 -14.87 10.87
C GLY A 310 13.59 -13.97 9.92
N ASP A 311 12.51 -13.39 10.43
CA ASP A 311 11.65 -12.42 9.73
C ASP A 311 12.07 -10.95 9.93
N THR A 312 13.09 -10.70 10.75
CA THR A 312 13.52 -9.34 11.09
C THR A 312 14.70 -8.91 10.23
N ILE A 313 14.57 -7.76 9.56
CA ILE A 313 15.60 -7.18 8.70
C ILE A 313 16.29 -6.04 9.45
N PHE A 314 17.62 -5.96 9.35
CA PHE A 314 18.45 -4.93 9.94
C PHE A 314 19.34 -4.28 8.89
N LYS A 315 19.54 -2.97 9.00
CA LYS A 315 20.59 -2.28 8.28
C LYS A 315 21.80 -2.11 9.20
N PHE A 316 22.94 -2.66 8.79
CA PHE A 316 24.21 -2.50 9.47
C PHE A 316 24.88 -1.21 9.02
N ARG A 317 25.22 -0.34 9.97
CA ARG A 317 25.94 0.92 9.75
C ARG A 317 27.15 1.00 10.65
N ILE A 318 28.23 1.59 10.18
CA ILE A 318 29.38 1.93 11.01
C ILE A 318 29.35 3.43 11.21
N SER A 319 29.37 3.91 12.46
CA SER A 319 29.43 5.34 12.75
C SER A 319 30.70 5.95 12.14
N LYS A 320 30.56 6.58 10.97
CA LYS A 320 31.63 7.31 10.27
C LYS A 320 31.73 8.72 10.83
N VAL A 321 32.96 9.19 11.01
CA VAL A 321 33.26 10.57 11.37
C VAL A 321 32.68 11.51 10.30
N GLN A 322 31.77 12.41 10.67
CA GLN A 322 31.61 13.64 9.89
C GLN A 322 32.86 14.49 10.16
N THR A 323 33.83 14.45 9.27
CA THR A 323 34.92 15.43 9.29
C THR A 323 34.32 16.74 8.82
N LYS A 324 33.79 17.55 9.74
CA LYS A 324 33.45 18.95 9.47
C LYS A 324 34.78 19.65 9.19
N GLN A 325 35.20 19.68 7.92
CA GLN A 325 36.34 20.48 7.49
C GLN A 325 35.99 21.94 7.80
N ALA A 326 36.52 22.47 8.90
CA ALA A 326 36.57 23.89 9.13
C ALA A 326 37.43 24.49 8.01
N ARG A 327 36.78 25.03 6.98
CA ARG A 327 37.42 25.98 6.06
C ARG A 327 37.86 27.16 6.91
N ARG A 328 39.14 27.19 7.31
CA ARG A 328 39.77 28.42 7.79
C ARG A 328 39.78 29.39 6.61
N PRO A 329 39.17 30.59 6.71
CA PRO A 329 39.42 31.62 5.71
C PRO A 329 40.91 31.97 5.78
N ARG A 330 41.60 31.88 4.65
CA ARG A 330 42.93 32.48 4.47
C ARG A 330 42.73 33.98 4.55
N THR A 331 43.26 34.60 5.61
CA THR A 331 43.46 36.05 5.64
C THR A 331 44.60 36.36 4.68
N GLU A 332 44.28 36.89 3.50
CA GLU A 332 45.24 37.59 2.67
C GLU A 332 45.56 38.93 3.34
N THR A 333 46.74 39.04 3.93
CA THR A 333 47.36 40.33 4.23
C THR A 333 47.85 40.94 2.92
N ALA A 334 47.12 41.92 2.41
CA ALA A 334 47.63 42.88 1.45
C ALA A 334 48.68 43.77 2.13
N LYS A 335 49.81 43.98 1.46
CA LYS A 335 50.85 44.95 1.80
C LYS A 335 50.97 45.93 0.66
#